data_AF-A0A524MTP0-F1
#
_entry.id   AF-A0A524MTP0-F1
#
_cell.length_a   1.000
_cell.length_b   1.000
_cell.length_c   1.000
_cell.angle_alpha   90.00
_cell.angle_beta   90.00
_cell.angle_gamma   90.00
#
_symmetry.space_group_name_H-M   'P 1'
#
loop_
_entity.id
_entity.type
_entity.pdbx_description
1 polymer ?
#
loop_
_entity_poly.entity_id
_entity_poly.type
_entity_poly.pdbx_seq_one_letter_code
_entity_poly.pdbx_strand_id
1 'polypeptide(L)' 'MVRTQIYLTEQEHTQLRSLARRTGRKRSELIRAAIDELLAHAASRPRLDRMQRSRGIWKDRKLSEFQAVRDELSRRV' A
#
# COMPACT_ATOMS: atom_id res chain seq x y z
N MET A 1 -20.11 -1.43 -6.95
CA MET A 1 -19.84 -0.49 -5.84
C MET A 1 -20.90 -0.70 -4.77
N VAL A 2 -20.50 -0.69 -3.50
CA VAL A 2 -21.45 -0.67 -2.37
C VAL A 2 -21.76 0.80 -2.05
N ARG A 3 -23.04 1.14 -1.86
CA ARG A 3 -23.42 2.51 -1.45
C ARG A 3 -23.09 2.69 0.01
N THR A 4 -22.22 3.66 0.30
CA THR A 4 -21.83 4.00 1.68
C THR A 4 -22.14 5.47 1.93
N GLN A 5 -22.85 5.74 3.02
CA GLN A 5 -23.05 7.09 3.51
C GLN A 5 -21.84 7.48 4.37
N ILE A 6 -21.29 8.66 4.12
CA ILE A 6 -20.18 9.23 4.89
C ILE A 6 -20.58 10.62 5.38
N TYR A 7 -20.14 10.97 6.57
CA TYR A 7 -20.29 12.32 7.11
C TYR A 7 -19.02 13.10 6.79
N LEU A 8 -19.21 14.33 6.32
CA LEU A 8 -18.15 15.30 6.04
C LEU A 8 -18.51 16.58 6.76
N THR A 9 -17.50 17.33 7.18
CA THR A 9 -17.70 18.71 7.61
C THR A 9 -18.20 19.56 6.43
N GLU A 10 -18.85 20.69 6.72
CA GLU A 10 -19.29 21.62 5.69
C GLU A 10 -18.13 22.14 4.83
N GLN A 11 -16.96 22.33 5.46
CA GLN A 11 -15.74 22.75 4.79
C GLN A 11 -15.26 21.70 3.80
N GLU A 12 -15.13 20.43 4.22
CA GLU A 12 -14.71 19.33 3.34
C GLU A 12 -15.69 19.16 2.18
N HIS A 13 -16.99 19.20 2.46
CA HIS A 13 -18.02 19.10 1.42
C HIS A 13 -17.90 20.23 0.38
N THR A 14 -17.66 21.47 0.83
CA THR A 14 -17.47 22.63 -0.04
C THR A 14 -16.20 22.53 -0.87
N GLN A 15 -15.08 22.14 -0.25
CA GLN A 15 -13.80 21.94 -0.94
C GLN A 15 -13.88 20.81 -1.96
N LEU A 16 -14.51 19.69 -1.61
CA LEU A 16 -14.71 18.55 -2.52
C LEU A 16 -15.57 18.95 -3.73
N ARG A 17 -16.62 19.75 -3.52
CA ARG A 17 -17.45 20.29 -4.61
C ARG A 17 -16.64 21.21 -5.54
N SER A 18 -15.80 22.07 -4.98
CA SER A 18 -14.90 22.93 -5.75
C SER A 18 -13.90 22.11 -6.57
N LEU A 19 -13.28 21.10 -5.95
CA LEU A 19 -12.34 20.20 -6.61
C LEU A 19 -12.99 19.41 -7.76
N ALA A 20 -14.20 18.89 -7.55
CA ALA A 20 -14.98 18.22 -8.58
C ALA A 20 -15.22 19.12 -9.80
N ARG A 21 -15.61 20.39 -9.57
CA ARG A 21 -15.81 21.36 -10.65
C ARG A 21 -14.52 21.65 -11.40
N ARG A 22 -13.41 21.88 -10.69
CA ARG A 22 -12.10 22.19 -11.29
C ARG A 22 -11.53 21.03 -12.11
N THR A 23 -11.80 19.79 -11.69
CA THR A 23 -11.24 18.58 -12.33
C THR A 23 -12.18 17.94 -13.34
N GLY A 24 -13.43 18.37 -13.43
CA GLY A 24 -14.46 17.71 -14.26
C GLY A 24 -14.89 16.32 -13.75
N ARG A 25 -14.42 15.90 -12.57
CA ARG A 25 -14.66 14.57 -12.00
C ARG A 25 -15.87 14.57 -11.06
N LYS A 26 -16.49 13.40 -10.87
CA LYS A 26 -17.57 13.27 -9.88
C LYS A 26 -16.99 13.26 -8.47
N ARG A 27 -17.72 13.82 -7.50
CA ARG A 27 -17.34 13.79 -6.07
C ARG A 27 -17.06 12.37 -5.57
N SER A 28 -17.87 11.40 -5.99
CA SER A 28 -17.70 9.99 -5.63
C SER A 28 -16.45 9.35 -6.24
N GLU A 29 -15.95 9.85 -7.37
CA GLU A 29 -14.68 9.39 -7.96
C GLU A 29 -13.48 9.96 -7.22
N LEU A 30 -13.57 11.22 -6.79
CA LEU A 30 -12.53 11.87 -5.99
C LEU A 30 -12.40 11.22 -4.61
N ILE A 31 -13.51 11.01 -3.91
CA ILE A 31 -13.53 10.32 -2.61
C ILE A 31 -12.89 8.94 -2.74
N ARG A 32 -13.29 8.18 -3.77
CA ARG A 32 -12.79 6.82 -3.97
C ARG A 32 -11.30 6.81 -4.29
N ALA A 33 -10.83 7.69 -5.17
CA ALA A 33 -9.42 7.81 -5.48
C ALA A 33 -8.57 8.16 -4.25
N ALA A 34 -9.07 9.05 -3.39
CA ALA A 34 -8.40 9.38 -2.12
C ALA A 34 -8.35 8.18 -1.16
N ILE A 35 -9.43 7.39 -1.08
CA ILE A 35 -9.47 6.16 -0.28
C ILE A 35 -8.50 5.11 -0.85
N ASP A 36 -8.50 4.91 -2.17
CA ASP A 36 -7.61 3.96 -2.85
C ASP A 36 -6.14 4.33 -2.61
N GLU A 37 -5.80 5.62 -2.73
CA GLU A 37 -4.47 6.13 -2.44
C GLU A 37 -4.10 5.90 -0.97
N LEU A 38 -4.98 6.24 -0.02
CA LEU A 38 -4.75 6.03 1.40
C LEU A 38 -4.50 4.56 1.72
N LEU A 39 -5.30 3.65 1.17
CA LEU A 39 -5.18 2.20 1.38
C LEU A 39 -3.89 1.66 0.75
N ALA A 40 -3.51 2.12 -0.44
CA ALA A 40 -2.26 1.74 -1.08
C ALA A 40 -1.03 2.16 -0.24
N HIS A 41 -1.05 3.38 0.30
CA HIS A 41 -0.01 3.86 1.21
C HIS A 41 0.00 3.06 2.53
N ALA A 42 -1.17 2.80 3.10
CA ALA A 42 -1.31 2.00 4.32
C ALA A 42 -0.84 0.55 4.12
N ALA A 43 -1.08 -0.06 2.96
CA ALA A 43 -0.63 -1.41 2.62
C ALA A 43 0.88 -1.47 2.34
N SER A 44 1.47 -0.38 1.87
CA SER A 44 2.92 -0.28 1.63
C SER A 44 3.73 -0.17 2.92
N ARG A 45 3.18 0.47 3.97
CA ARG A 45 3.82 0.56 5.30
C ARG A 45 4.21 -0.80 5.91
N PRO A 46 3.34 -1.82 5.98
CA PRO A 46 3.72 -3.13 6.52
C PRO A 46 4.70 -3.89 5.62
N ARG A 47 4.82 -3.57 4.32
CA ARG A 47 5.90 -4.13 3.49
C ARG A 47 7.25 -3.50 3.85
N LEU A 48 7.32 -2.18 3.95
CA LEU A 48 8.54 -1.47 4.37
C LEU A 48 8.96 -1.87 5.78
N ASP A 49 8.03 -1.92 6.72
CA ASP A 49 8.29 -2.35 8.10
C ASP A 49 8.79 -3.81 8.14
N ARG A 50 8.17 -4.74 7.39
CA ARG A 50 8.70 -6.12 7.25
C ARG A 50 10.09 -6.17 6.63
N MET A 51 10.39 -5.34 5.63
CA MET A 51 11.73 -5.24 5.03
C MET A 51 12.76 -4.68 6.02
N GLN A 52 12.37 -3.70 6.83
CA GLN A 52 13.25 -3.15 7.87
C GLN A 52 13.51 -4.18 8.99
N ARG A 53 12.48 -4.93 9.41
CA ARG A 53 12.63 -6.00 10.40
C ARG A 53 13.49 -7.17 9.92
N SER A 54 13.49 -7.43 8.60
CA SER A 54 14.37 -8.45 8.00
C SER A 54 15.78 -7.92 7.70
N ARG A 55 16.07 -6.64 7.96
CA ARG A 55 17.41 -6.08 7.81
C ARG A 55 18.38 -6.78 8.76
N GLY A 56 19.39 -7.44 8.20
CA GLY A 56 20.37 -8.18 8.99
C GLY A 56 19.93 -9.57 9.44
N ILE A 57 18.81 -10.10 8.92
CA ILE A 57 18.35 -11.48 9.22
C ILE A 57 19.39 -12.56 8.86
N TRP A 58 20.31 -12.22 7.96
CA TRP A 58 21.39 -13.10 7.51
C TRP A 58 22.76 -12.76 8.10
N LYS A 59 22.87 -11.71 8.94
CA LYS A 59 24.17 -11.15 9.36
C LYS A 59 25.02 -12.12 10.19
N ASP A 60 24.38 -13.03 10.92
CA ASP A 60 25.03 -13.98 11.83
C ASP A 60 24.99 -15.42 11.29
N ARG A 61 24.56 -15.64 10.04
CA ARG A 61 24.46 -16.98 9.45
C ARG A 61 25.70 -17.33 8.64
N LYS A 62 26.13 -18.59 8.73
CA LYS A 62 27.30 -19.08 7.98
C LYS A 62 26.92 -19.45 6.56
N LEU A 63 27.83 -19.18 5.60
CA LEU A 63 27.66 -19.54 4.19
C LEU A 63 27.36 -21.03 3.97
N SER A 64 27.91 -21.91 4.81
CA SER A 64 27.66 -23.35 4.79
C SER A 64 26.19 -23.72 5.01
N GLU A 65 25.41 -22.89 5.71
CA GLU A 65 23.97 -23.12 5.96
C GLU A 65 23.12 -22.92 4.70
N PHE A 66 23.66 -22.26 3.66
CA PHE A 66 22.97 -22.02 2.41
C PHE A 66 23.21 -23.10 1.36
N GLN A 67 24.09 -24.07 1.63
CA GLN A 67 24.42 -25.13 0.68
C GLN A 67 23.17 -25.94 0.29
N ALA A 68 22.35 -26.32 1.28
CA ALA A 68 21.10 -27.03 1.04
C ALA A 68 20.09 -26.23 0.19
N VAL A 69 19.98 -24.91 0.44
CA VAL A 69 19.11 -24.01 -0.34
C VAL A 69 19.62 -23.85 -1.77
N ARG A 70 20.93 -23.76 -1.95
CA ARG A 70 21.58 -23.66 -3.26
C ARG A 70 21.40 -24.94 -4.07
N ASP A 71 21.53 -26.10 -3.42
CA ASP A 71 21.34 -27.40 -4.07
C ASP A 71 19.87 -27.61 -4.49
N GLU A 72 18.90 -27.12 -3.71
CA GLU A 72 17.49 -27.13 -4.09
C GLU A 72 17.19 -26.27 -5.33
N LEU A 73 17.71 -25.04 -5.37
CA LEU A 73 17.51 -24.14 -6.51
C LEU A 73 18.20 -24.63 -7.78
N SER A 74 19.37 -25.26 -7.64
CA SER A 74 20.14 -25.82 -8.77
C SER A 74 19.49 -27.07 -9.38
N ARG A 75 18.60 -27.76 -8.65
CA ARG A 75 17.82 -28.90 -9.14
C ARG A 75 16.60 -28.51 -9.97
N ARG A 76 16.21 -27.22 -9.97
CA ARG A 76 15.03 -26.71 -10.69
C ARG A 76 15.37 -25.96 -11.98
N VAL A 77 16.63 -26.02 -12.43
CA VAL A 77 17.13 -25.53 -13.72
C VAL A 77 17.52 -26.73 -14.57
#